data_AF-A0A9Q2ZSI3-F1
#
_entry.id   AF-A0A9Q2ZSI3-F1
#
_cell.length_a   1.000
_cell.length_b   1.000
_cell.length_c   1.000
_cell.angle_alpha   90.00
_cell.angle_beta   90.00
_cell.angle_gamma   90.00
#
_symmetry.space_group_name_H-M   'P 1'
#
loop_
_entity.id
_entity.type
_entity.pdbx_description
1 polymer ?
#
loop_
_entity_poly.entity_id
_entity_poly.type
_entity_poly.pdbx_seq_one_letter_code
_entity_poly.pdbx_strand_id
1 'polypeptide(L)'
;MDELQIRAISPKLIKAYKEAIYVIHLGDREIALQVNKASLQLAKLMEEWEVPTAAFLTAFNPYSQTLDAKENEARQKRMWSDAQPMCSKIFPGMGRDQNDAWPHELSMLALGIHLEDARALADQYEQNAFLWVSNEQGFVSLKLRHPIAEPTDEELKEWKSGLSQAHMLALLRGAYPDFKWLMTISEAELEHWLFPQHWDLNQPWPIATPEGTPISNGTEMDRMFKLTASGFEKLYS
;
A
#
# COMPACT_ATOMS: atom_id res chain seq x y z
N MET A 1 -15.09 -8.20 30.75
CA MET A 1 -13.96 -8.76 29.99
C MET A 1 -14.38 -8.68 28.55
N ASP A 2 -14.15 -7.52 27.94
CA ASP A 2 -14.36 -7.37 26.49
C ASP A 2 -13.23 -8.15 25.83
N GLU A 3 -13.58 -9.19 25.08
CA GLU A 3 -12.67 -9.72 24.07
C GLU A 3 -12.23 -8.52 23.22
N LEU A 4 -10.93 -8.25 23.18
CA LEU A 4 -10.34 -7.27 22.28
C LEU A 4 -10.85 -7.60 20.88
N GLN A 5 -11.88 -6.88 20.42
CA GLN A 5 -12.43 -7.08 19.09
C GLN A 5 -11.35 -6.61 18.13
N ILE A 6 -10.55 -7.56 17.63
CA ILE A 6 -9.47 -7.28 16.70
C ILE A 6 -10.14 -6.70 15.45
N ARG A 7 -9.96 -5.39 15.23
CA ARG A 7 -10.38 -4.75 13.98
C ARG A 7 -9.63 -5.40 12.84
N ALA A 8 -10.30 -5.61 11.73
CA ALA A 8 -9.71 -6.17 10.52
C ALA A 8 -10.21 -5.38 9.31
N ILE A 9 -9.41 -5.34 8.25
CA ILE A 9 -9.65 -4.50 7.06
C ILE A 9 -10.06 -5.41 5.91
N SER A 10 -11.16 -5.09 5.23
CA SER A 10 -11.57 -5.83 4.03
C SER A 10 -10.43 -5.87 2.99
N PRO A 11 -10.18 -7.03 2.34
CA PRO A 11 -9.28 -7.12 1.19
C PRO A 11 -9.60 -6.11 0.08
N LYS A 12 -10.89 -5.87 -0.18
CA LYS A 12 -11.37 -4.90 -1.19
C LYS A 12 -10.92 -3.48 -0.85
N LEU A 13 -11.01 -3.10 0.43
CA LEU A 13 -10.58 -1.80 0.90
C LEU A 13 -9.05 -1.64 0.82
N ILE A 14 -8.28 -2.68 1.16
CA ILE A 14 -6.82 -2.64 1.02
C ILE A 14 -6.41 -2.49 -0.45
N LYS A 15 -7.10 -3.19 -1.37
CA LYS A 15 -6.88 -3.03 -2.80
C LYS A 15 -7.12 -1.58 -3.23
N ALA A 16 -8.21 -0.96 -2.77
CA ALA A 16 -8.50 0.44 -3.06
C ALA A 16 -7.36 1.38 -2.59
N TYR A 17 -6.76 1.15 -1.43
CA TYR A 17 -5.59 1.93 -1.00
C TYR A 17 -4.37 1.73 -1.89
N LYS A 18 -4.11 0.49 -2.32
CA LYS A 18 -2.98 0.18 -3.20
C LYS A 18 -3.12 0.82 -4.58
N GLU A 19 -4.35 0.95 -5.07
CA GLU A 19 -4.66 1.51 -6.40
C GLU A 19 -4.89 3.03 -6.41
N ALA A 20 -5.08 3.64 -5.23
CA ALA A 20 -5.26 5.08 -5.07
C ALA A 20 -4.01 5.89 -5.46
N ILE A 21 -4.22 7.15 -5.82
CA ILE A 21 -3.15 8.11 -6.12
C ILE A 21 -3.10 9.12 -4.99
N TYR A 22 -1.94 9.23 -4.36
CA TYR A 22 -1.72 10.13 -3.23
C TYR A 22 -0.88 11.31 -3.68
N VAL A 23 -1.42 12.52 -3.62
CA VAL A 23 -0.80 13.72 -4.17
C VAL A 23 -0.25 14.59 -3.05
N ILE A 24 0.98 15.05 -3.20
CA ILE A 24 1.65 16.00 -2.30
C ILE A 24 1.76 17.33 -3.02
N HIS A 25 1.40 18.44 -2.37
CA HIS A 25 1.49 19.78 -2.93
C HIS A 25 2.73 20.52 -2.41
N LEU A 26 3.55 21.03 -3.35
CA LEU A 26 4.80 21.74 -3.14
C LEU A 26 4.73 23.12 -3.80
N GLY A 27 3.91 24.02 -3.25
CA GLY A 27 3.59 25.29 -3.90
C GLY A 27 2.91 25.03 -5.25
N ASP A 28 3.56 25.42 -6.35
CA ASP A 28 3.01 25.28 -7.71
C ASP A 28 3.26 23.90 -8.36
N ARG A 29 3.82 22.93 -7.60
CA ARG A 29 4.15 21.59 -8.09
C ARG A 29 3.43 20.50 -7.29
N GLU A 30 3.14 19.38 -7.94
CA GLU A 30 2.55 18.19 -7.31
C GLU A 30 3.47 16.98 -7.47
N ILE A 31 3.55 16.14 -6.43
CA ILE A 31 4.15 14.80 -6.50
C ILE A 31 3.04 13.78 -6.29
N ALA A 32 2.81 12.92 -7.28
CA ALA A 32 1.91 11.78 -7.15
C ALA A 32 2.69 10.55 -6.66
N LEU A 33 2.14 9.89 -5.64
CA LEU A 33 2.61 8.64 -5.07
C LEU A 33 1.61 7.53 -5.38
N GLN A 34 2.14 6.34 -5.60
CA GLN A 34 1.38 5.10 -5.73
C GLN A 34 2.07 4.04 -4.90
N VAL A 35 1.28 3.20 -4.23
CA VAL A 35 1.81 2.09 -3.43
C VAL A 35 2.59 1.13 -4.34
N ASN A 36 3.64 0.53 -3.77
CA ASN A 36 4.56 -0.39 -4.45
C ASN A 36 5.35 0.22 -5.61
N LYS A 37 5.45 1.55 -5.68
CA LYS A 37 6.28 2.26 -6.67
C LYS A 37 7.28 3.18 -6.01
N ALA A 38 8.47 3.28 -6.60
CA ALA A 38 9.46 4.28 -6.24
C ALA A 38 9.08 5.63 -6.86
N SER A 39 9.13 6.69 -6.06
CA SER A 39 8.94 8.06 -6.53
C SER A 39 10.26 8.81 -6.54
N LEU A 40 10.85 8.98 -7.73
CA LEU A 40 12.08 9.76 -7.91
C LEU A 40 11.93 11.21 -7.46
N GLN A 41 10.72 11.76 -7.57
CA GLN A 41 10.44 13.13 -7.12
C GLN A 41 10.43 13.22 -5.59
N LEU A 42 9.86 12.22 -4.92
CA LEU A 42 9.89 12.15 -3.45
C LEU A 42 11.31 11.88 -2.94
N ALA A 43 12.06 11.00 -3.60
CA ALA A 43 13.46 10.73 -3.27
C ALA A 43 14.30 12.02 -3.30
N LYS A 44 14.17 12.83 -4.35
CA LYS A 44 14.83 14.15 -4.45
C LYS A 44 14.39 15.10 -3.34
N LEU A 45 13.09 15.16 -3.04
CA LEU A 45 12.59 16.00 -1.95
C LEU A 45 13.17 15.57 -0.59
N MET A 46 13.29 14.27 -0.35
CA MET A 46 13.89 13.72 0.87
C MET A 46 15.38 14.03 0.97
N GLU A 47 16.10 13.94 -0.14
CA GLU A 47 17.51 14.34 -0.25
C GLU A 47 17.71 15.84 0.03
N GLU A 48 16.87 16.71 -0.55
CA GLU A 48 16.89 18.17 -0.31
C GLU A 48 16.71 18.54 1.16
N TRP A 49 15.94 17.74 1.91
CA TRP A 49 15.70 17.92 3.34
C TRP A 49 16.64 17.10 4.23
N GLU A 50 17.59 16.37 3.64
CA GLU A 50 18.54 15.49 4.34
C GLU A 50 17.86 14.48 5.27
N VAL A 51 16.73 13.89 4.84
CA VAL A 51 15.96 12.92 5.62
C VAL A 51 15.84 11.57 4.91
N PRO A 52 15.95 10.43 5.64
CA PRO A 52 15.89 9.09 5.03
C PRO A 52 14.48 8.49 4.97
N THR A 53 13.49 9.11 5.62
CA THR A 53 12.13 8.57 5.78
C THR A 53 11.04 9.59 5.51
N ALA A 54 9.84 9.10 5.20
CA ALA A 54 8.63 9.91 5.15
C ALA A 54 7.38 9.06 5.42
N ALA A 55 6.32 9.69 5.93
CA ALA A 55 5.00 9.09 6.03
C ALA A 55 3.93 9.97 5.41
N PHE A 56 3.02 9.38 4.64
CA PHE A 56 1.80 10.06 4.18
C PHE A 56 0.61 9.58 5.01
N LEU A 57 -0.06 10.52 5.66
CA LEU A 57 -1.06 10.29 6.69
C LEU A 57 -2.28 11.19 6.46
N THR A 58 -3.45 10.73 6.90
CA THR A 58 -4.67 11.52 7.00
C THR A 58 -5.38 11.21 8.31
N ALA A 59 -6.12 12.16 8.84
CA ALA A 59 -7.03 11.99 9.97
C ALA A 59 -8.50 11.86 9.53
N PHE A 60 -8.75 11.96 8.22
CA PHE A 60 -10.09 11.86 7.66
C PHE A 60 -10.60 10.42 7.79
N ASN A 61 -11.92 10.31 7.89
CA ASN A 61 -12.66 9.05 7.81
C ASN A 61 -12.02 7.93 8.64
N PRO A 62 -11.94 8.07 9.99
CA PRO A 62 -11.36 7.06 10.87
C PRO A 62 -11.97 5.69 10.61
N TYR A 63 -11.11 4.68 10.51
CA TYR A 63 -11.42 3.32 10.10
C TYR A 63 -12.18 3.23 8.77
N SER A 64 -12.00 4.23 7.89
CA SER A 64 -12.73 4.40 6.62
C SER A 64 -14.23 4.60 6.78
N GLN A 65 -14.66 5.09 7.95
CA GLN A 65 -16.04 5.46 8.21
C GLN A 65 -16.20 6.93 7.89
N THR A 66 -17.09 7.24 6.95
CA THR A 66 -17.34 8.62 6.52
C THR A 66 -17.81 9.47 7.70
N LEU A 67 -17.09 10.56 7.95
CA LEU A 67 -17.50 11.61 8.88
C LEU A 67 -17.97 12.85 8.14
N ASP A 68 -18.56 13.79 8.88
CA ASP A 68 -18.85 15.11 8.35
C ASP A 68 -17.55 15.88 8.05
N ALA A 69 -17.62 16.76 7.05
CA ALA A 69 -16.46 17.50 6.56
C ALA A 69 -15.80 18.35 7.66
N LYS A 70 -16.58 18.95 8.57
CA LYS A 70 -16.07 19.84 9.61
C LYS A 70 -15.29 19.07 10.66
N GLU A 71 -15.78 17.90 11.06
CA GLU A 71 -15.09 17.00 11.98
C GLU A 71 -13.80 16.47 11.34
N ASN A 72 -13.86 16.02 10.09
CA ASN A 72 -12.67 15.60 9.34
C ASN A 72 -11.59 16.70 9.28
N GLU A 73 -11.98 17.94 8.94
CA GLU A 73 -11.05 19.08 8.95
C GLU A 73 -10.46 19.37 10.33
N ALA A 74 -11.27 19.29 11.40
CA ALA A 74 -10.81 19.52 12.77
C ALA A 74 -9.80 18.46 13.20
N ARG A 75 -10.07 17.19 12.88
CA ARG A 75 -9.16 16.07 13.12
C ARG A 75 -7.85 16.24 12.34
N GLN A 76 -7.90 16.62 11.07
CA GLN A 76 -6.69 16.83 10.26
C GLN A 76 -5.83 17.98 10.78
N LYS A 77 -6.46 19.09 11.20
CA LYS A 77 -5.73 20.22 11.84
C LYS A 77 -5.02 19.77 13.10
N ARG A 78 -5.66 18.93 13.92
CA ARG A 78 -5.03 18.38 15.13
C ARG A 78 -3.88 17.42 14.79
N MET A 79 -4.06 16.52 13.83
CA MET A 79 -3.01 15.60 13.39
C MET A 79 -1.79 16.35 12.90
N TRP A 80 -2.00 17.43 12.13
CA TRP A 80 -0.93 18.30 11.68
C TRP A 80 -0.13 18.87 12.85
N SER A 81 -0.80 19.45 13.85
CA SER A 81 -0.15 19.99 15.05
C SER A 81 0.59 18.92 15.85
N ASP A 82 0.02 17.74 16.02
CA ASP A 82 0.63 16.63 16.77
C ASP A 82 1.88 16.09 16.07
N ALA A 83 1.91 16.10 14.73
CA ALA A 83 3.04 15.60 13.94
C ALA A 83 4.21 16.58 13.83
N GLN A 84 3.99 17.89 14.03
CA GLN A 84 5.03 18.91 13.93
C GLN A 84 6.30 18.61 14.74
N PRO A 85 6.23 18.18 16.02
CA PRO A 85 7.43 17.86 16.79
C PRO A 85 8.09 16.51 16.41
N MET A 86 7.44 15.68 15.59
CA MET A 86 7.87 14.31 15.28
C MET A 86 8.64 14.21 13.95
N CYS A 87 8.77 15.31 13.21
CA CYS A 87 9.30 15.29 11.84
C CYS A 87 10.02 16.61 11.51
N SER A 88 10.83 16.61 10.45
CA SER A 88 11.56 17.79 10.00
C SER A 88 10.67 18.79 9.26
N LYS A 89 9.71 18.28 8.47
CA LYS A 89 8.82 19.10 7.65
C LYS A 89 7.52 18.38 7.34
N ILE A 90 6.44 19.14 7.27
CA ILE A 90 5.14 18.66 6.78
C ILE A 90 4.77 19.40 5.49
N PHE A 91 4.33 18.64 4.49
CA PHE A 91 3.74 19.15 3.25
C PHE A 91 2.25 18.78 3.17
N PRO A 92 1.38 19.67 2.69
CA PRO A 92 -0.01 19.34 2.45
C PRO A 92 -0.12 18.29 1.34
N GLY A 93 -1.06 17.37 1.49
CA GLY A 93 -1.36 16.36 0.49
C GLY A 93 -2.84 16.05 0.43
N MET A 94 -3.20 15.15 -0.48
CA MET A 94 -4.57 14.73 -0.70
C MET A 94 -4.63 13.33 -1.34
N GLY A 95 -5.62 12.53 -0.95
CA GLY A 95 -5.98 11.33 -1.71
C GLY A 95 -6.85 11.70 -2.90
N ARG A 96 -6.50 11.24 -4.10
CA ARG A 96 -7.35 11.30 -5.30
C ARG A 96 -7.72 9.88 -5.73
N ASP A 97 -8.98 9.66 -6.07
CA ASP A 97 -9.34 8.50 -6.90
C ASP A 97 -8.99 8.80 -8.36
N GLN A 98 -8.90 7.76 -9.21
CA GLN A 98 -8.49 7.94 -10.61
C GLN A 98 -9.45 8.81 -11.44
N ASN A 99 -10.66 9.06 -10.92
CA ASN A 99 -11.73 9.78 -11.61
C ASN A 99 -12.02 11.18 -11.04
N ASP A 100 -11.24 11.63 -10.05
CA ASP A 100 -11.38 12.94 -9.37
C ASP A 100 -12.81 13.20 -8.84
N ALA A 101 -13.51 12.13 -8.45
CA ALA A 101 -14.94 12.13 -8.12
C ALA A 101 -15.23 12.29 -6.62
N TRP A 102 -14.20 12.22 -5.77
CA TRP A 102 -14.33 12.25 -4.32
C TRP A 102 -14.05 13.65 -3.74
N PRO A 103 -14.77 14.07 -2.68
CA PRO A 103 -14.42 15.29 -1.97
C PRO A 103 -12.98 15.18 -1.44
N HIS A 104 -12.21 16.23 -1.66
CA HIS A 104 -10.79 16.35 -1.33
C HIS A 104 -10.46 15.90 0.11
N GLU A 105 -9.99 14.66 0.28
CA GLU A 105 -9.55 14.16 1.58
C GLU A 105 -8.17 14.74 1.91
N LEU A 106 -8.15 15.76 2.77
CA LEU A 106 -6.92 16.39 3.19
C LEU A 106 -6.02 15.35 3.85
N SER A 107 -4.76 15.38 3.47
CA SER A 107 -3.71 14.51 3.97
C SER A 107 -2.44 15.33 4.19
N MET A 108 -1.40 14.68 4.68
CA MET A 108 -0.11 15.31 4.88
C MET A 108 1.03 14.33 4.62
N LEU A 109 2.13 14.85 4.10
CA LEU A 109 3.42 14.16 4.06
C LEU A 109 4.31 14.70 5.18
N ALA A 110 4.64 13.86 6.16
CA ALA A 110 5.60 14.15 7.20
C ALA A 110 6.98 13.60 6.80
N LEU A 111 7.92 14.49 6.49
CA LEU A 111 9.30 14.17 6.13
C LEU A 111 10.18 13.99 7.37
N GLY A 112 11.00 12.95 7.39
CA GLY A 112 11.92 12.64 8.48
C GLY A 112 11.24 12.08 9.74
N ILE A 113 9.96 11.73 9.66
CA ILE A 113 9.25 11.08 10.77
C ILE A 113 9.77 9.66 10.98
N HIS A 114 9.89 9.23 12.25
CA HIS A 114 10.20 7.84 12.57
C HIS A 114 8.99 6.93 12.40
N LEU A 115 9.23 5.64 12.13
CA LEU A 115 8.16 4.68 11.88
C LEU A 115 7.22 4.54 13.08
N GLU A 116 7.74 4.51 14.30
CA GLU A 116 6.91 4.37 15.51
C GLU A 116 6.03 5.60 15.75
N ASP A 117 6.53 6.81 15.45
CA ASP A 117 5.73 8.03 15.56
C ASP A 117 4.63 8.07 14.48
N ALA A 118 4.95 7.66 13.26
CA ALA A 118 3.95 7.53 12.19
C ALA A 118 2.87 6.49 12.54
N ARG A 119 3.25 5.37 13.18
CA ARG A 119 2.32 4.35 13.69
C ARG A 119 1.45 4.91 14.81
N ALA A 120 2.05 5.62 15.77
CA ALA A 120 1.33 6.23 16.89
C ALA A 120 0.31 7.27 16.39
N LEU A 121 0.67 8.11 15.42
CA LEU A 121 -0.26 9.03 14.76
C LEU A 121 -1.38 8.27 14.03
N ALA A 122 -1.04 7.27 13.23
CA ALA A 122 -2.05 6.47 12.54
C ALA A 122 -3.04 5.82 13.52
N ASP A 123 -2.56 5.27 14.63
CA ASP A 123 -3.39 4.65 15.66
C ASP A 123 -4.24 5.68 16.41
N GLN A 124 -3.63 6.82 16.81
CA GLN A 124 -4.32 7.92 17.51
C GLN A 124 -5.47 8.48 16.68
N TYR A 125 -5.29 8.55 15.36
CA TYR A 125 -6.30 9.05 14.43
C TYR A 125 -7.08 7.93 13.74
N GLU A 126 -6.96 6.71 14.25
CA GLU A 126 -7.83 5.58 13.94
C GLU A 126 -7.76 5.16 12.46
N GLN A 127 -6.57 5.27 11.86
CA GLN A 127 -6.35 4.96 10.45
C GLN A 127 -6.15 3.47 10.26
N ASN A 128 -6.80 2.92 9.23
CA ASN A 128 -6.60 1.53 8.83
C ASN A 128 -5.19 1.28 8.26
N ALA A 129 -4.62 2.28 7.59
CA ALA A 129 -3.30 2.19 6.98
C ALA A 129 -2.70 3.59 6.76
N PHE A 130 -1.41 3.64 6.48
CA PHE A 130 -0.70 4.85 6.04
C PHE A 130 0.39 4.49 5.03
N LEU A 131 0.86 5.45 4.23
CA LEU A 131 1.99 5.21 3.34
C LEU A 131 3.30 5.47 4.09
N TRP A 132 4.26 4.60 3.89
CA TRP A 132 5.58 4.66 4.50
C TRP A 132 6.67 4.56 3.46
N VAL A 133 7.65 5.45 3.59
CA VAL A 133 8.88 5.46 2.79
C VAL A 133 10.05 5.25 3.73
N SER A 134 10.70 4.10 3.58
CA SER A 134 11.74 3.62 4.50
C SER A 134 13.17 3.89 4.03
N ASN A 135 13.35 4.45 2.84
CA ASN A 135 14.65 4.62 2.23
C ASN A 135 14.72 5.84 1.31
N GLU A 136 15.95 6.22 0.99
CA GLU A 136 16.28 7.34 0.11
C GLU A 136 15.83 7.12 -1.35
N GLN A 137 15.52 5.88 -1.75
CA GLN A 137 14.99 5.59 -3.10
C GLN A 137 13.52 6.00 -3.27
N GLY A 138 12.86 6.49 -2.20
CA GLY A 138 11.49 6.97 -2.30
C GLY A 138 10.48 5.85 -2.56
N PHE A 139 10.77 4.61 -2.15
CA PHE A 139 9.86 3.49 -2.33
C PHE A 139 8.66 3.60 -1.39
N VAL A 140 7.46 3.64 -1.97
CA VAL A 140 6.21 3.83 -1.25
C VAL A 140 5.62 2.47 -0.87
N SER A 141 5.52 2.20 0.42
CA SER A 141 4.87 1.00 0.96
C SER A 141 3.60 1.35 1.72
N LEU A 142 2.60 0.46 1.69
CA LEU A 142 1.41 0.61 2.54
C LEU A 142 1.64 -0.12 3.87
N LYS A 143 1.47 0.57 4.99
CA LYS A 143 1.54 -0.02 6.34
C LYS A 143 0.15 -0.12 6.92
N LEU A 144 -0.33 -1.36 7.07
CA LEU A 144 -1.60 -1.64 7.74
C LEU A 144 -1.45 -1.47 9.26
N ARG A 145 -2.51 -0.97 9.91
CA ARG A 145 -2.63 -0.92 11.38
C ARG A 145 -3.43 -2.08 11.95
N HIS A 146 -4.15 -2.78 11.08
CA HIS A 146 -5.02 -3.90 11.43
C HIS A 146 -4.81 -5.07 10.44
N PRO A 147 -5.04 -6.32 10.87
CA PRO A 147 -4.97 -7.48 9.99
C PRO A 147 -6.00 -7.43 8.86
N ILE A 148 -5.76 -8.24 7.82
CA ILE A 148 -6.75 -8.43 6.76
C ILE A 148 -7.91 -9.28 7.29
N ALA A 149 -9.13 -8.82 7.03
CA ALA A 149 -10.35 -9.54 7.35
C ALA A 149 -10.54 -10.74 6.41
N GLU A 150 -11.21 -11.77 6.89
CA GLU A 150 -11.77 -12.77 5.99
C GLU A 150 -12.79 -12.09 5.05
N PRO A 151 -12.66 -12.26 3.72
CA PRO A 151 -13.60 -11.67 2.78
C PRO A 151 -14.99 -12.28 2.98
N THR A 152 -16.01 -11.45 2.84
CA THR A 152 -17.40 -11.92 2.85
C THR A 152 -17.70 -12.76 1.60
N ASP A 153 -18.75 -13.59 1.65
CA ASP A 153 -19.20 -14.36 0.48
C ASP A 153 -19.53 -13.45 -0.72
N GLU A 154 -20.04 -12.25 -0.44
CA GLU A 154 -20.36 -11.24 -1.46
C GLU A 154 -19.09 -10.68 -2.11
N GLU A 155 -18.10 -10.25 -1.32
CA GLU A 155 -16.82 -9.77 -1.83
C GLU A 155 -16.07 -10.86 -2.61
N LEU A 156 -16.11 -12.10 -2.13
CA LEU A 156 -15.49 -13.23 -2.81
C LEU A 156 -16.17 -13.52 -4.15
N LYS A 157 -17.51 -13.46 -4.20
CA LYS A 157 -18.28 -13.65 -5.42
C LYS A 157 -18.03 -12.52 -6.43
N GLU A 158 -18.00 -11.28 -5.98
CA GLU A 158 -17.69 -10.10 -6.80
C GLU A 158 -16.26 -10.18 -7.36
N TRP A 159 -15.29 -10.51 -6.52
CA TRP A 159 -13.90 -10.65 -6.99
C TRP A 159 -13.79 -11.77 -8.04
N LYS A 160 -14.38 -12.94 -7.79
CA LYS A 160 -14.36 -14.07 -8.72
C LYS A 160 -15.07 -13.77 -10.04
N SER A 161 -16.13 -12.96 -10.06
CA SER A 161 -16.84 -12.61 -11.30
C SER A 161 -16.00 -11.72 -12.22
N GLY A 162 -15.03 -10.97 -11.67
CA GLY A 162 -14.04 -10.21 -12.43
C GLY A 162 -12.87 -11.04 -12.95
N LEU A 163 -12.72 -12.30 -12.52
CA LEU A 163 -11.60 -13.14 -12.94
C LEU A 163 -11.87 -13.83 -14.28
N SER A 164 -10.84 -13.83 -15.15
CA SER A 164 -10.84 -14.63 -16.37
C SER A 164 -10.92 -16.14 -16.07
N GLN A 165 -11.33 -16.94 -17.06
CA GLN A 165 -11.30 -18.40 -16.93
C GLN A 165 -9.89 -18.94 -16.63
N ALA A 166 -8.86 -18.30 -17.18
CA ALA A 166 -7.47 -18.67 -16.91
C ALA A 166 -7.09 -18.43 -15.44
N HIS A 167 -7.49 -17.29 -14.87
CA HIS A 167 -7.28 -16.97 -13.45
C HIS A 167 -7.95 -18.02 -12.56
N MET A 168 -9.21 -18.36 -12.84
CA MET A 168 -9.94 -19.39 -12.07
C MET A 168 -9.25 -20.75 -12.12
N LEU A 169 -8.77 -21.18 -13.30
CA LEU A 169 -8.04 -22.43 -13.45
C LEU A 169 -6.68 -22.42 -12.72
N ALA A 170 -5.97 -21.28 -12.72
CA ALA A 170 -4.71 -21.14 -12.01
C ALA A 170 -4.91 -21.23 -10.48
N LEU A 171 -5.92 -20.55 -9.95
CA LEU A 171 -6.29 -20.61 -8.54
C LEU A 171 -6.64 -22.04 -8.08
N LEU A 172 -7.30 -22.84 -8.92
CA LEU A 172 -7.60 -24.24 -8.63
C LEU A 172 -6.37 -25.16 -8.65
N ARG A 173 -5.33 -24.79 -9.42
CA ARG A 173 -4.11 -25.59 -9.61
C ARG A 173 -3.01 -25.25 -8.60
N GLY A 174 -2.95 -24.00 -8.13
CA GLY A 174 -1.91 -23.53 -7.22
C GLY A 174 -2.27 -23.76 -5.76
N ALA A 175 -1.27 -24.08 -4.95
CA ALA A 175 -1.37 -24.04 -3.49
C ALA A 175 -1.24 -22.58 -3.01
N TYR A 176 -2.30 -21.78 -3.19
CA TYR A 176 -2.39 -20.44 -2.61
C TYR A 176 -3.04 -20.57 -1.23
N PRO A 177 -2.27 -20.42 -0.13
CA PRO A 177 -2.77 -20.74 1.20
C PRO A 177 -3.86 -19.77 1.67
N ASP A 178 -3.95 -18.58 1.09
CA ASP A 178 -4.95 -17.60 1.48
C ASP A 178 -5.27 -16.60 0.34
N PHE A 179 -6.47 -16.71 -0.22
CA PHE A 179 -6.93 -15.88 -1.34
C PHE A 179 -7.23 -14.44 -0.92
N LYS A 180 -7.41 -14.14 0.37
CA LYS A 180 -7.67 -12.77 0.83
C LYS A 180 -6.52 -11.82 0.52
N TRP A 181 -5.29 -12.35 0.47
CA TRP A 181 -4.13 -11.58 0.04
C TRP A 181 -4.13 -11.29 -1.45
N LEU A 182 -4.54 -12.26 -2.28
CA LEU A 182 -4.69 -12.10 -3.73
C LEU A 182 -5.81 -11.11 -4.09
N MET A 183 -6.81 -10.97 -3.23
CA MET A 183 -7.85 -9.95 -3.37
C MET A 183 -7.33 -8.53 -3.13
N THR A 184 -6.16 -8.36 -2.49
CA THR A 184 -5.61 -7.04 -2.16
C THR A 184 -4.71 -6.45 -3.24
N ILE A 185 -4.34 -7.22 -4.25
CA ILE A 185 -3.32 -6.83 -5.24
C ILE A 185 -3.97 -6.40 -6.56
N SER A 186 -3.20 -5.67 -7.36
CA SER A 186 -3.60 -5.28 -8.72
C SER A 186 -3.75 -6.50 -9.63
N GLU A 187 -4.43 -6.34 -10.78
CA GLU A 187 -4.52 -7.42 -11.77
C GLU A 187 -3.15 -7.82 -12.32
N ALA A 188 -2.25 -6.86 -12.56
CA ALA A 188 -0.88 -7.14 -13.00
C ALA A 188 -0.09 -7.96 -11.97
N GLU A 189 -0.20 -7.63 -10.68
CA GLU A 189 0.38 -8.44 -9.61
C GLU A 189 -0.30 -9.81 -9.54
N LEU A 190 -1.63 -9.90 -9.73
CA LEU A 190 -2.35 -11.16 -9.72
C LEU A 190 -1.87 -12.08 -10.85
N GLU A 191 -1.74 -11.57 -12.08
CA GLU A 191 -1.16 -12.31 -13.20
C GLU A 191 0.24 -12.79 -12.90
N HIS A 192 1.07 -11.93 -12.28
CA HIS A 192 2.39 -12.30 -11.82
C HIS A 192 2.36 -13.50 -10.86
N TRP A 193 1.47 -13.50 -9.85
CA TRP A 193 1.41 -14.61 -8.90
C TRP A 193 0.75 -15.88 -9.45
N LEU A 194 -0.17 -15.76 -10.41
CA LEU A 194 -0.92 -16.88 -10.97
C LEU A 194 -0.23 -17.58 -12.16
N PHE A 195 0.62 -16.85 -12.90
CA PHE A 195 1.25 -17.38 -14.12
C PHE A 195 2.75 -17.12 -14.18
N PRO A 196 3.55 -17.81 -13.36
CA PRO A 196 5.00 -17.66 -13.38
C PRO A 196 5.66 -17.99 -14.72
N GLN A 197 5.01 -18.82 -15.52
CA GLN A 197 5.44 -19.12 -16.89
C GLN A 197 5.33 -17.93 -17.86
N HIS A 198 4.62 -16.86 -17.49
CA HIS A 198 4.44 -15.65 -18.31
C HIS A 198 5.28 -14.47 -17.82
N TRP A 199 6.16 -14.68 -16.84
CA TRP A 199 6.98 -13.59 -16.28
C TRP A 199 7.86 -12.93 -17.33
N ASP A 200 7.68 -11.61 -17.49
CA ASP A 200 8.60 -10.76 -18.24
C ASP A 200 9.80 -10.41 -17.34
N LEU A 201 10.95 -10.97 -17.67
CA LEU A 201 12.21 -10.74 -16.96
C LEU A 201 12.69 -9.28 -17.02
N ASN A 202 12.09 -8.45 -17.87
CA ASN A 202 12.42 -7.03 -18.02
C ASN A 202 11.53 -6.11 -17.18
N GLN A 203 10.47 -6.63 -16.55
CA GLN A 203 9.64 -5.85 -15.64
C GLN A 203 10.13 -5.99 -14.20
N PRO A 204 10.08 -4.92 -13.39
CA PRO A 204 10.39 -5.03 -11.97
C PRO A 204 9.36 -5.93 -11.31
N TRP A 205 9.84 -6.97 -10.64
CA TRP A 205 9.02 -7.92 -9.91
C TRP A 205 8.45 -7.23 -8.66
N PRO A 206 7.30 -7.68 -8.15
CA PRO A 206 6.79 -7.19 -6.87
C PRO A 206 7.87 -7.37 -5.80
N ILE A 207 8.30 -6.26 -5.18
CA ILE A 207 9.34 -6.30 -4.14
C ILE A 207 8.79 -6.65 -2.75
N ALA A 208 7.53 -7.09 -2.70
CA ALA A 208 6.88 -7.63 -1.54
C ALA A 208 5.91 -8.73 -1.97
N THR A 209 5.65 -9.68 -1.07
CA THR A 209 4.52 -10.61 -1.24
C THR A 209 3.20 -9.83 -1.27
N PRO A 210 2.07 -10.43 -1.70
CA PRO A 210 0.75 -9.82 -1.54
C PRO A 210 0.46 -9.40 -0.09
N GLU A 211 1.11 -10.11 0.86
CA GLU A 211 1.14 -9.84 2.30
C GLU A 211 1.95 -8.62 2.76
N GLY A 212 2.66 -7.97 1.84
CA GLY A 212 3.49 -6.81 2.17
C GLY A 212 4.77 -7.18 2.93
N THR A 213 5.10 -8.48 3.01
CA THR A 213 6.42 -8.92 3.46
C THR A 213 7.46 -8.50 2.42
N PRO A 214 8.46 -7.67 2.77
CA PRO A 214 9.50 -7.28 1.84
C PRO A 214 10.23 -8.52 1.31
N ILE A 215 10.35 -8.60 0.00
CA ILE A 215 11.25 -9.53 -0.68
C ILE A 215 12.56 -8.75 -0.82
N SER A 216 13.63 -9.17 -0.15
CA SER A 216 14.87 -8.39 -0.03
C SER A 216 15.43 -8.01 -1.41
N ASN A 217 15.92 -6.77 -1.55
CA ASN A 217 16.78 -6.35 -2.65
C ASN A 217 18.05 -7.20 -2.60
N GLY A 218 18.01 -8.36 -3.26
CA GLY A 218 19.07 -9.35 -3.15
C GLY A 218 18.70 -10.82 -3.25
N THR A 219 17.43 -11.27 -3.25
CA THR A 219 17.10 -12.63 -3.75
C THR A 219 15.79 -12.76 -4.54
N GLU A 220 15.78 -12.09 -5.69
CA GLU A 220 15.47 -12.68 -7.02
C GLU A 220 16.77 -13.27 -7.67
N MET A 221 17.96 -12.87 -7.22
CA MET A 221 19.26 -13.36 -7.72
C MET A 221 19.54 -14.85 -7.39
N ASP A 222 19.10 -15.36 -6.24
CA ASP A 222 19.08 -16.81 -5.97
C ASP A 222 18.00 -17.57 -6.77
N ARG A 223 16.97 -16.84 -7.24
CA ARG A 223 15.83 -17.45 -7.92
C ARG A 223 16.11 -17.70 -9.40
N MET A 224 17.07 -16.98 -10.00
CA MET A 224 17.44 -17.18 -11.41
C MET A 224 18.95 -17.23 -11.74
N PHE A 225 19.82 -17.52 -10.78
CA PHE A 225 20.89 -18.48 -11.08
C PHE A 225 20.32 -19.91 -11.34
N LYS A 226 19.11 -20.23 -10.84
CA LYS A 226 18.42 -21.55 -10.99
C LYS A 226 17.65 -21.77 -12.28
N LEU A 227 16.85 -20.82 -12.79
CA LEU A 227 16.19 -21.00 -14.09
C LEU A 227 17.20 -21.18 -15.26
N THR A 228 18.41 -20.63 -15.12
CA THR A 228 19.43 -20.62 -16.16
C THR A 228 20.49 -21.73 -16.00
N ALA A 229 20.75 -22.23 -14.79
CA ALA A 229 21.55 -23.43 -14.58
C ALA A 229 20.76 -24.73 -14.83
N SER A 230 19.44 -24.73 -14.61
CA SER A 230 18.61 -25.94 -14.70
C SER A 230 18.11 -26.24 -16.11
N GLY A 231 18.25 -25.29 -17.03
CA GLY A 231 17.45 -25.32 -18.24
C GLY A 231 15.95 -25.33 -17.91
N PHE A 232 15.16 -25.09 -18.94
CA PHE A 232 13.80 -25.54 -18.91
C PHE A 232 13.76 -27.07 -18.84
N GLU A 233 13.60 -27.61 -17.62
CA GLU A 233 12.66 -28.70 -17.27
C GLU A 233 12.26 -28.63 -15.77
N LYS A 234 11.12 -27.95 -15.51
CA LYS A 234 9.92 -28.30 -14.69
C LYS A 234 10.08 -29.06 -13.33
N LEU A 235 9.38 -28.75 -12.23
CA LEU A 235 7.94 -29.00 -11.95
C LEU A 235 7.48 -28.41 -10.60
N TYR A 236 6.18 -28.10 -10.51
CA TYR A 236 5.43 -27.98 -9.26
C TYR A 236 5.16 -29.35 -8.63
N SER A 237 5.17 -29.41 -7.30
CA SER A 237 4.44 -30.37 -6.45
C SER A 237 3.81 -29.62 -5.30
#